data_AF-A0A9D6J999-F1
#
_entry.id   AF-A0A9D6J999-F1
#
_cell.length_a   1.000
_cell.length_b   1.000
_cell.length_c   1.000
_cell.angle_alpha   90.00
_cell.angle_beta   90.00
_cell.angle_gamma   90.00
#
_symmetry.space_group_name_H-M   'P 1'
#
loop_
_entity.id
_entity.type
_entity.pdbx_description
1 polymer ?
#
loop_
_entity_poly.entity_id
_entity_poly.type
_entity_poly.pdbx_seq_one_letter_code
_entity_poly.pdbx_strand_id
1 'polypeptide(L)'
;MFHRAISHLKDPTSLEVSEARFRRFVREFHAYEQKLTFERTLDAFLDLYSSWRRSHQPALKLRLVMLAFELHRLNRQFECTLSFSDEPALTCAKSSSGT
;
A
#
# COMPACT_ATOMS: atom_id res chain seq x y z
N MET A 1 -57.04 2.83 32.14
CA MET A 1 -57.05 2.34 30.75
C MET A 1 -55.92 3.03 30.01
N PHE A 2 -54.86 2.31 29.63
CA PHE A 2 -53.77 2.87 28.82
C PHE A 2 -53.56 1.97 27.60
N HIS A 3 -54.12 2.38 26.46
CA HIS A 3 -53.81 1.78 25.17
C HIS A 3 -52.42 2.27 24.73
N ARG A 4 -51.39 1.48 25.02
CA ARG A 4 -50.08 1.67 24.43
C ARG A 4 -50.17 1.19 22.98
N ALA A 5 -50.30 2.13 22.06
CA ALA A 5 -50.23 1.87 20.63
C ALA A 5 -48.88 1.18 20.34
N ILE A 6 -48.93 -0.09 19.95
CA ILE A 6 -47.77 -0.83 19.47
C ILE A 6 -47.44 -0.21 18.12
N SER A 7 -46.41 0.64 18.10
CA SER A 7 -45.81 1.17 16.89
C SER A 7 -45.48 -0.02 15.98
N HIS A 8 -46.15 -0.11 14.84
CA HIS A 8 -45.87 -1.07 13.78
C HIS A 8 -44.37 -1.01 13.45
N LEU A 9 -43.60 -1.97 13.96
CA LEU A 9 -42.33 -2.34 13.36
C LEU A 9 -42.68 -2.83 11.96
N LYS A 10 -42.45 -1.96 10.99
CA LYS A 10 -42.52 -2.28 9.58
C LYS A 10 -41.40 -3.28 9.33
N ASP A 11 -41.74 -4.55 9.20
CA ASP A 11 -40.76 -5.57 8.86
C ASP A 11 -40.02 -5.14 7.59
N PRO A 12 -38.67 -5.13 7.59
CA PRO A 12 -37.90 -4.68 6.46
C PRO A 12 -38.26 -5.54 5.25
N THR A 13 -38.64 -4.88 4.17
CA THR A 13 -39.03 -5.56 2.93
C THR A 13 -37.82 -6.30 2.35
N SER A 14 -38.03 -7.43 1.65
CA SER A 14 -36.90 -8.25 1.16
C SER A 14 -35.94 -7.48 0.23
N LEU A 15 -36.44 -6.44 -0.43
CA LEU A 15 -35.67 -5.49 -1.24
C LEU A 15 -34.70 -4.65 -0.38
N GLU A 16 -35.13 -4.14 0.78
CA GLU A 16 -34.28 -3.37 1.70
C GLU A 16 -33.18 -4.26 2.30
N VAL A 17 -33.51 -5.52 2.61
CA VAL A 17 -32.53 -6.52 3.08
C VAL A 17 -31.51 -6.86 1.98
N SER A 18 -31.96 -6.96 0.74
CA SER A 18 -31.09 -7.18 -0.43
C SER A 18 -30.14 -6.01 -0.66
N GLU A 19 -30.64 -4.77 -0.59
CA GLU A 19 -29.83 -3.58 -0.75
C GLU A 19 -28.77 -3.43 0.36
N ALA A 20 -29.14 -3.67 1.61
CA ALA A 20 -28.20 -3.65 2.73
C ALA A 20 -27.07 -4.68 2.57
N ARG A 21 -27.40 -5.88 2.09
CA ARG A 21 -26.42 -6.93 1.76
C ARG A 21 -25.51 -6.52 0.62
N PHE A 22 -26.06 -5.93 -0.45
CA PHE A 22 -25.26 -5.44 -1.58
C PHE A 22 -24.29 -4.33 -1.15
N ARG A 23 -24.76 -3.33 -0.38
CA ARG A 23 -23.89 -2.26 0.16
C ARG A 23 -22.80 -2.80 1.09
N ARG A 24 -23.07 -3.89 1.83
CA ARG A 24 -22.06 -4.57 2.63
C ARG A 24 -21.02 -5.27 1.75
N PHE A 25 -21.48 -6.02 0.75
CA PHE A 25 -20.61 -6.67 -0.24
C PHE A 25 -19.68 -5.66 -0.93
N VAL A 26 -20.21 -4.53 -1.41
CA VAL A 26 -19.40 -3.48 -2.07
C VAL A 26 -18.30 -2.95 -1.12
N ARG A 27 -18.62 -2.76 0.16
CA ARG A 27 -17.63 -2.31 1.15
C ARG A 27 -16.55 -3.37 1.41
N GLU A 28 -16.95 -4.63 1.57
CA GLU A 28 -16.01 -5.74 1.76
C GLU A 28 -15.11 -5.94 0.53
N PHE A 29 -15.68 -5.81 -0.67
CA PHE A 29 -14.96 -5.87 -1.93
C PHE A 29 -13.91 -4.76 -2.04
N HIS A 30 -14.28 -3.50 -1.78
CA HIS A 30 -13.31 -2.41 -1.79
C HIS A 30 -12.20 -2.56 -0.75
N ALA A 31 -12.52 -3.07 0.44
CA ALA A 31 -11.50 -3.38 1.45
C ALA A 31 -10.53 -4.46 0.97
N TYR A 32 -11.05 -5.50 0.31
CA TYR A 32 -10.23 -6.54 -0.30
C TYR A 32 -9.33 -5.99 -1.43
N GLU A 33 -9.86 -5.16 -2.32
CA GLU A 33 -9.08 -4.53 -3.39
C GLU A 33 -7.94 -3.66 -2.83
N GLN A 34 -8.22 -2.86 -1.80
CA GLN A 34 -7.21 -2.05 -1.14
C GLN A 34 -6.10 -2.90 -0.51
N LYS A 35 -6.48 -3.98 0.19
CA LYS A 35 -5.52 -4.92 0.78
C LYS A 35 -4.65 -5.58 -0.29
N LEU A 36 -5.27 -6.10 -1.35
CA LEU A 36 -4.55 -6.74 -2.46
C LEU A 36 -3.60 -5.76 -3.16
N THR A 37 -4.04 -4.52 -3.35
CA THR A 37 -3.20 -3.47 -3.95
C THR A 37 -2.00 -3.18 -3.05
N PHE A 38 -2.21 -3.03 -1.74
CA PHE A 38 -1.13 -2.83 -0.79
C PHE A 38 -0.09 -3.95 -0.82
N GLU A 39 -0.53 -5.22 -0.79
CA GLU A 39 0.37 -6.38 -0.83
C GLU A 39 1.20 -6.40 -2.12
N ARG A 40 0.58 -6.16 -3.28
CA ARG A 40 1.30 -6.10 -4.56
C ARG A 40 2.30 -4.95 -4.64
N THR A 41 1.93 -3.77 -4.13
CA THR A 41 2.84 -2.62 -4.08
C THR A 41 4.01 -2.91 -3.13
N LEU A 42 3.78 -3.66 -2.04
CA LEU A 42 4.81 -4.02 -1.08
C LEU A 42 5.82 -4.98 -1.69
N ASP A 43 5.36 -6.01 -2.39
CA ASP A 43 6.23 -6.95 -3.09
C ASP A 43 7.10 -6.22 -4.13
N ALA A 44 6.49 -5.35 -4.94
CA ALA A 44 7.22 -4.54 -5.91
C ALA A 44 8.27 -3.62 -5.26
N PHE A 45 7.96 -3.05 -4.10
CA PHE A 45 8.90 -2.24 -3.32
C PHE A 45 10.08 -3.07 -2.82
N LEU A 46 9.82 -4.26 -2.27
CA LEU A 46 10.88 -5.16 -1.77
C LEU A 46 11.80 -5.64 -2.88
N ASP A 47 11.24 -6.02 -4.04
CA ASP A 47 12.01 -6.42 -5.21
C ASP A 47 12.89 -5.28 -5.73
N LEU A 48 12.34 -4.08 -5.81
CA LEU A 48 13.07 -2.89 -6.21
C LEU A 48 14.17 -2.54 -5.20
N TYR A 49 13.91 -2.69 -3.91
CA TYR A 49 14.87 -2.40 -2.85
C TYR A 49 16.04 -3.38 -2.90
N SER A 50 15.74 -4.67 -3.12
CA SER A 50 16.77 -5.69 -3.33
C SER A 50 17.64 -5.39 -4.55
N SER A 51 17.03 -4.87 -5.62
CA SER A 51 17.71 -4.48 -6.85
C SER A 51 18.60 -3.25 -6.65
N TRP A 52 18.11 -2.25 -5.92
CA TRP A 52 18.90 -1.08 -5.52
C TRP A 52 20.07 -1.48 -4.62
N ARG A 53 19.84 -2.33 -3.62
CA ARG A 53 20.89 -2.80 -2.71
C ARG A 53 22.04 -3.52 -3.43
N ARG A 54 21.77 -4.17 -4.56
CA ARG A 54 22.80 -4.85 -5.36
C ARG A 54 23.52 -3.93 -6.34
N SER A 55 22.79 -3.01 -6.97
CA SER A 55 23.29 -2.21 -8.09
C SER A 55 23.67 -0.78 -7.73
N HIS A 56 23.19 -0.28 -6.60
CA HIS A 56 23.25 1.11 -6.16
C HIS A 56 22.81 2.14 -7.21
N GLN A 57 22.03 1.72 -8.21
CA GLN A 57 21.61 2.60 -9.30
C GLN A 57 20.75 3.76 -8.80
N PRO A 58 21.12 5.02 -9.08
CA PRO A 58 20.37 6.20 -8.62
C PRO A 58 18.92 6.23 -9.11
N ALA A 59 18.65 5.75 -10.32
CA ALA A 59 17.31 5.71 -10.91
C ALA A 59 16.31 4.87 -10.09
N LEU A 60 16.79 3.91 -9.29
CA LEU A 60 15.94 3.06 -8.45
C LEU A 60 15.54 3.76 -7.14
N LYS A 61 16.34 4.73 -6.66
CA LYS A 61 16.04 5.48 -5.42
C LYS A 61 14.73 6.25 -5.53
N LEU A 62 14.52 6.97 -6.63
CA LEU A 62 13.29 7.74 -6.85
C LEU A 62 12.06 6.82 -6.88
N ARG A 63 12.16 5.69 -7.59
CA ARG A 63 11.07 4.70 -7.66
C ARG A 63 10.76 4.08 -6.30
N LEU A 64 11.77 3.82 -5.46
CA LEU A 64 11.58 3.35 -4.09
C LEU A 64 10.84 4.37 -3.23
N VAL A 65 11.20 5.64 -3.32
CA VAL A 65 10.51 6.72 -2.60
C VAL A 65 9.05 6.81 -3.03
N MET A 66 8.77 6.78 -4.34
CA MET A 66 7.38 6.81 -4.84
C MET A 66 6.55 5.64 -4.32
N LEU A 67 7.08 4.42 -4.37
CA LEU A 67 6.39 3.23 -3.86
C LEU A 67 6.18 3.30 -2.33
N ALA A 68 7.15 3.82 -1.57
CA ALA A 68 6.98 4.03 -0.13
C ALA A 68 5.83 5.01 0.18
N PHE A 69 5.68 6.08 -0.59
CA PHE A 69 4.53 7.00 -0.47
C PHE A 69 3.22 6.32 -0.83
N GLU A 70 3.19 5.50 -1.88
CA GLU A 70 1.98 4.75 -2.24
C GLU A 70 1.57 3.75 -1.15
N LEU A 71 2.53 3.05 -0.55
CA LEU A 71 2.27 2.14 0.57
C LEU A 71 1.69 2.86 1.78
N HIS A 72 2.24 4.02 2.13
CA HIS A 72 1.70 4.85 3.21
C HIS A 72 0.30 5.40 2.88
N ARG A 73 0.04 5.74 1.60
CA ARG A 73 -1.29 6.18 1.14
C ARG A 73 -2.33 5.07 1.25
N LEU A 74 -1.95 3.83 0.91
CA LEU A 74 -2.82 2.65 0.96
C LEU A 74 -3.04 2.18 2.40
N ASN A 75 -2.02 2.28 3.26
CA ASN A 75 -2.11 1.97 4.68
C ASN A 75 -1.29 2.97 5.50
N ARG A 76 -1.97 3.88 6.21
CA ARG A 76 -1.31 4.92 7.02
C ARG A 76 -0.49 4.38 8.20
N GLN A 77 -0.71 3.13 8.59
CA GLN A 77 0.08 2.46 9.62
C GLN A 77 1.42 1.94 9.07
N PHE A 78 1.58 1.91 7.75
CA PHE A 78 2.85 1.55 7.14
C PHE A 78 3.86 2.70 7.32
N GLU A 79 4.97 2.38 7.98
CA GLU A 79 6.09 3.28 8.19
C GLU A 79 7.36 2.62 7.65
N CYS A 80 8.17 3.40 6.93
CA CYS A 80 9.42 2.93 6.36
C CYS A 80 10.42 4.10 6.31
N THR A 81 11.62 3.87 6.84
CA THR A 81 12.73 4.82 6.71
C THR A 81 13.67 4.35 5.60
N LEU A 82 13.74 5.12 4.51
CA LEU A 82 14.69 4.89 3.44
C LEU A 82 15.98 5.66 3.72
N SER A 83 17.07 4.92 3.97
CA SER A 83 18.41 5.48 4.03
C SER A 83 19.21 5.00 2.82
N PHE A 84 19.63 5.95 2.00
CA PHE A 84 20.48 5.68 0.85
C PHE A 84 21.91 6.07 1.21
N SER A 85 22.78 5.10 1.49
CA SER A 85 24.20 5.38 1.64
C SER A 85 24.78 5.76 0.28
N ASP A 86 25.28 6.99 0.17
CA ASP A 86 26.12 7.43 -0.95
C ASP A 86 27.56 7.01 -0.66
N GLU A 87 27.85 5.71 -0.77
CA GLU A 87 29.24 5.26 -0.85
C GLU A 87 29.79 5.70 -2.22
N PRO A 88 30.79 6.60 -2.28
CA PRO A 88 31.48 6.84 -3.54
C PRO A 88 32.15 5.54 -3.96
N ALA A 89 31.97 5.13 -5.22
CA ALA A 89 32.69 4.00 -5.80
C ALA A 89 34.20 4.28 -5.78
N LEU A 90 34.86 3.93 -4.68
CA LEU A 90 36.29 4.08 -4.51
C LEU A 90 37.00 2.89 -5.16
N THR A 91 37.90 3.25 -6.08
CA THR A 91 39.09 2.53 -6.54
C THR A 91 38.95 1.59 -7.73
N CYS A 92 39.25 2.14 -8.91
CA CYS A 92 40.23 1.50 -9.79
C CYS A 92 41.34 2.52 -10.09
N ALA A 93 42.18 2.78 -9.09
CA ALA A 93 43.49 3.37 -9.32
C ALA A 93 44.41 2.23 -9.78
N LYS A 94 44.67 2.13 -11.08
CA LYS A 94 45.89 1.51 -11.61
C LYS A 94 46.58 2.53 -12.51
N SER A 95 47.46 3.28 -11.85
CA SER A 95 48.82 3.62 -12.30
C SER A 95 49.17 3.31 -13.76
N SER A 96 49.41 4.37 -14.54
CA SER A 96 50.34 4.36 -15.68
C SER A 96 51.08 5.71 -15.63
N SER A 97 52.24 5.74 -14.96
CA SER A 97 53.58 5.94 -15.55
C SER A 97 53.59 7.03 -16.63
N GLY A 98 54.22 8.19 -16.46
CA GLY A 98 55.49 8.43 -15.76
C GLY A 98 56.66 8.00 -16.64
N THR A 99 56.85 8.70 -17.77
CA THR A 99 58.11 9.12 -18.41
C THR A 99 57.77 10.03 -19.58
#